data_AF-A0A1H8DKV3-F1
#
_entry.id   AF-A0A1H8DKV3-F1
#
_cell.length_a   1.000
_cell.length_b   1.000
_cell.length_c   1.000
_cell.angle_alpha   90.00
_cell.angle_beta   90.00
_cell.angle_gamma   90.00
#
_symmetry.space_group_name_H-M   'P 1'
#
loop_
_entity.id
_entity.type
_entity.pdbx_description
1 polymer ?
#
loop_
_entity_poly.entity_id
_entity_poly.type
_entity_poly.pdbx_seq_one_letter_code
_entity_poly.pdbx_strand_id
1 'polypeptide(L)'
;MLYLSTDASLGCGLKEDVTKDQLQFTAMAIFSRYRWLKASEVMLFFFNFKAGFYERFYSYFDTQTIIRSFKAFLEERALAIAAREREVR
;
A
#
# COMPACT_ATOMS: atom_id res chain seq x y z
N MET A 1 -3.64 -10.31 -9.56
CA MET A 1 -3.49 -10.75 -8.15
C MET A 1 -2.07 -11.22 -7.83
N LEU A 2 -1.40 -11.99 -8.71
CA LEU A 2 -0.02 -12.47 -8.50
C LEU A 2 1.07 -11.38 -8.44
N TYR A 3 0.86 -10.21 -9.05
CA TYR A 3 1.86 -9.12 -9.02
C TYR A 3 2.01 -8.47 -7.63
N LEU A 4 0.95 -8.48 -6.81
CA LEU A 4 1.01 -7.89 -5.46
C LEU A 4 1.92 -8.70 -4.52
N SER A 5 2.02 -10.02 -4.73
CA SER A 5 2.74 -10.91 -3.82
C SER A 5 4.26 -10.81 -3.98
N THR A 6 4.76 -10.58 -5.19
CA THR A 6 6.21 -10.44 -5.43
C THR A 6 6.72 -9.04 -5.10
N ASP A 7 5.91 -8.00 -5.28
CA ASP A 7 6.37 -6.64 -5.02
C ASP A 7 6.48 -6.34 -3.52
N ALA A 8 5.51 -6.72 -2.69
CA ALA A 8 5.54 -6.35 -1.27
C ALA A 8 6.69 -7.01 -0.45
N SER A 9 7.29 -8.10 -0.93
CA SER A 9 8.41 -8.77 -0.26
C SER A 9 9.79 -8.21 -0.64
N LEU A 10 9.90 -7.48 -1.76
CA LEU A 10 11.18 -6.99 -2.28
C LEU A 10 11.42 -5.52 -1.86
N GLY A 11 12.32 -5.33 -0.90
CA GLY A 11 12.95 -4.03 -0.64
C GLY A 11 12.65 -3.34 0.69
N CYS A 12 11.90 -3.96 1.60
CA CYS A 12 11.48 -3.30 2.85
C CYS A 12 12.34 -3.58 4.10
N GLY A 13 13.55 -4.14 3.93
CA GLY A 13 14.51 -4.33 5.05
C GLY A 13 14.07 -5.34 6.10
N LEU A 14 13.26 -6.34 5.71
CA LEU A 14 12.77 -7.39 6.60
C LEU A 14 13.90 -8.34 7.00
N LYS A 15 13.90 -8.79 8.25
CA LYS A 15 14.83 -9.81 8.76
C LYS A 15 14.48 -11.22 8.27
N GLU A 16 13.23 -11.44 7.88
CA GLU A 16 12.71 -12.70 7.37
C GLU A 16 11.88 -12.47 6.11
N ASP A 17 11.91 -13.45 5.20
CA ASP A 17 11.12 -13.40 3.97
C ASP A 17 9.62 -13.44 4.28
N VAL A 18 8.85 -12.60 3.58
CA VAL A 18 7.39 -12.57 3.73
C VAL A 18 6.79 -13.88 3.22
N THR A 19 5.96 -14.51 4.05
CA THR A 19 5.27 -15.74 3.64
C THR A 19 4.15 -15.43 2.64
N LYS A 20 3.90 -16.34 1.69
CA LYS A 20 2.80 -16.20 0.72
C LYS A 20 1.43 -15.98 1.40
N ASP A 21 1.20 -16.63 2.54
CA ASP A 21 -0.03 -16.47 3.31
C ASP A 21 -0.20 -15.07 3.89
N GLN A 22 0.89 -14.45 4.37
CA GLN A 22 0.87 -13.07 4.88
C GLN A 22 0.58 -12.06 3.76
N LEU A 23 1.15 -12.28 2.57
CA LEU A 23 0.88 -11.49 1.38
C LEU A 23 -0.58 -11.64 0.95
N GLN A 24 -1.09 -12.87 0.93
CA GLN A 24 -2.46 -13.16 0.54
C GLN A 24 -3.47 -12.55 1.53
N PHE A 25 -3.20 -12.67 2.83
CA PHE A 25 -4.02 -12.04 3.87
C PHE A 25 -4.04 -10.52 3.73
N THR A 26 -2.88 -9.91 3.50
CA THR A 26 -2.75 -8.45 3.31
C THR A 26 -3.50 -7.99 2.06
N ALA A 27 -3.34 -8.70 0.94
CA ALA A 27 -4.08 -8.41 -0.28
C ALA A 27 -5.59 -8.51 -0.03
N MET A 28 -6.06 -9.58 0.64
CA MET A 28 -7.47 -9.76 0.94
C MET A 28 -8.03 -8.69 1.87
N ALA A 29 -7.24 -8.23 2.85
CA ALA A 29 -7.61 -7.15 3.76
C ALA A 29 -7.75 -5.79 3.06
N ILE A 30 -6.92 -5.52 2.04
CA ILE A 30 -7.04 -4.34 1.17
C ILE A 30 -8.26 -4.49 0.27
N PHE A 31 -8.41 -5.61 -0.43
CA PHE A 31 -9.52 -5.83 -1.36
C PHE A 31 -10.90 -5.81 -0.67
N SER A 32 -11.02 -6.37 0.53
CA SER A 32 -12.30 -6.39 1.25
C SER A 32 -12.79 -5.00 1.66
N ARG A 33 -11.85 -4.10 2.00
CA ARG A 33 -12.14 -2.74 2.45
C ARG A 33 -12.20 -1.73 1.30
N TYR A 34 -11.46 -1.98 0.24
CA TYR A 34 -11.21 -1.02 -0.84
C TYR A 34 -11.51 -1.60 -2.22
N ARG A 35 -12.57 -2.41 -2.35
CA ARG A 35 -13.00 -3.04 -3.62
C ARG A 35 -13.23 -2.09 -4.81
N TRP A 36 -13.38 -0.81 -4.53
CA TRP A 36 -13.67 0.28 -5.46
C TRP A 36 -12.41 0.97 -5.98
N LEU A 37 -11.24 0.69 -5.38
CA LEU A 37 -9.97 1.24 -5.84
C LEU A 37 -9.54 0.64 -7.18
N LYS A 38 -8.96 1.48 -8.04
CA LYS A 38 -8.38 1.01 -9.31
C LYS A 38 -7.07 0.29 -9.03
N ALA A 39 -6.77 -0.74 -9.84
CA ALA A 39 -5.51 -1.48 -9.71
C ALA A 39 -4.27 -0.58 -9.82
N SER A 40 -4.33 0.47 -10.63
CA SER A 40 -3.26 1.47 -10.77
C SER A 40 -2.99 2.26 -9.48
N GLU A 41 -4.01 2.54 -8.69
CA GLU A 41 -3.87 3.25 -7.42
C GLU A 41 -3.22 2.37 -6.36
N VAL A 42 -3.56 1.08 -6.37
CA VAL A 42 -2.90 0.09 -5.51
C VAL A 42 -1.43 -0.08 -5.90
N MET A 43 -1.11 -0.12 -7.20
CA MET A 43 0.28 -0.17 -7.69
C MET A 43 1.07 1.09 -7.28
N LEU A 44 0.46 2.28 -7.43
CA LEU A 44 1.08 3.54 -7.03
C LEU A 44 1.38 3.58 -5.53
N PHE A 45 0.47 3.06 -4.70
CA PHE A 45 0.75 2.90 -3.28
C PHE A 45 2.00 2.07 -3.03
N PHE A 46 2.12 0.87 -3.63
CA PHE A 46 3.29 0.01 -3.42
C PHE A 46 4.58 0.64 -3.94
N PHE A 47 4.52 1.41 -5.03
CA PHE A 47 5.65 2.19 -5.51
C PHE A 47 6.12 3.22 -4.46
N ASN A 48 5.20 4.02 -3.93
CA ASN A 48 5.51 5.03 -2.91
C ASN A 48 5.98 4.39 -1.59
N PHE A 49 5.35 3.28 -1.20
CA PHE A 49 5.72 2.52 -0.01
C PHE A 49 7.16 2.01 -0.10
N LYS A 50 7.56 1.46 -1.25
CA LYS A 50 8.94 1.03 -1.51
C LYS A 50 9.93 2.18 -1.56
N ALA A 51 9.52 3.35 -2.06
CA ALA A 51 10.34 4.55 -2.06
C ALA A 51 10.53 5.15 -0.64
N GLY A 52 9.85 4.63 0.37
CA GLY A 52 10.02 5.02 1.77
C GLY A 52 9.22 6.26 2.18
N PHE A 53 8.16 6.61 1.44
CA PHE A 53 7.26 7.70 1.81
C PHE A 53 6.33 7.36 2.98
N TYR A 54 6.21 6.08 3.33
CA TYR A 54 5.35 5.60 4.40
C TYR A 54 6.14 4.84 5.47
N GLU A 55 5.44 4.40 6.52
CA GLU A 55 6.03 3.66 7.63
C GLU A 55 6.83 2.44 7.15
N ARG A 56 8.02 2.27 7.73
CA ARG A 56 8.87 1.10 7.49
C ARG A 56 8.49 -0.03 8.44
N PHE A 57 8.80 -1.26 8.04
CA PHE A 57 8.70 -2.40 8.94
C PHE A 57 9.81 -2.36 10.00
N TYR A 58 9.45 -2.62 11.26
CA TYR A 58 10.38 -2.71 12.39
C TYR A 58 10.98 -4.12 12.53
N SER A 59 11.46 -4.71 11.43
CA SER A 59 12.10 -6.04 11.29
C SER A 59 11.22 -7.15 10.71
N TYR A 60 9.91 -7.16 10.98
CA TYR A 60 8.99 -8.21 10.49
C TYR A 60 7.86 -7.62 9.67
N PHE A 61 7.31 -8.44 8.76
CA PHE A 61 6.17 -8.04 7.95
C PHE A 61 4.92 -7.93 8.82
N ASP A 62 4.35 -6.72 8.87
CA ASP A 62 3.12 -6.45 9.60
C ASP A 62 2.04 -5.92 8.65
N THR A 63 0.97 -6.70 8.48
CA THR A 63 -0.21 -6.30 7.72
C THR A 63 -0.81 -5.00 8.24
N GLN A 64 -0.76 -4.71 9.54
CA GLN A 64 -1.28 -3.47 10.09
C GLN A 64 -0.50 -2.25 9.59
N THR A 65 0.83 -2.33 9.50
CA THR A 65 1.67 -1.25 8.94
C THR A 65 1.29 -0.93 7.51
N ILE A 66 1.10 -1.97 6.68
CA ILE A 66 0.64 -1.80 5.29
C ILE A 66 -0.73 -1.12 5.27
N ILE A 67 -1.70 -1.57 6.08
CA ILE A 67 -3.06 -1.01 6.10
C ILE A 67 -3.06 0.46 6.57
N ARG A 68 -2.28 0.80 7.61
CA ARG A 68 -2.15 2.18 8.10
C ARG A 68 -1.55 3.10 7.05
N SER A 69 -0.46 2.65 6.42
CA SER A 69 0.19 3.36 5.32
C SER A 69 -0.75 3.53 4.12
N PHE A 70 -1.55 2.51 3.81
CA PHE A 70 -2.54 2.57 2.74
C PHE A 70 -3.62 3.60 3.02
N LYS A 71 -4.09 3.69 4.27
CA LYS A 71 -5.05 4.71 4.68
C LYS A 71 -4.48 6.12 4.52
N ALA A 72 -3.24 6.35 4.95
CA ALA A 72 -2.56 7.63 4.77
C ALA A 72 -2.45 8.02 3.29
N PHE A 73 -2.04 7.09 2.42
CA PHE A 73 -2.00 7.31 0.97
C PHE A 73 -3.36 7.75 0.39
N LEU A 74 -4.47 7.14 0.83
CA LEU A 74 -5.80 7.51 0.36
C LEU A 74 -6.19 8.93 0.81
N GLU A 75 -5.86 9.30 2.05
CA GLU A 75 -6.11 10.64 2.58
C GLU A 75 -5.32 11.70 1.81
N GLU A 76 -4.02 11.47 1.57
CA GLU A 76 -3.16 12.32 0.75
C GLU A 76 -3.72 12.52 -0.66
N ARG A 77 -4.20 11.43 -1.27
CA ARG A 77 -4.79 11.49 -2.62
C ARG A 77 -6.12 12.21 -2.66
N ALA A 78 -6.98 12.04 -1.67
CA ALA A 78 -8.22 12.79 -1.57
C ALA A 78 -7.93 14.30 -1.46
N LEU A 79 -6.93 14.69 -0.66
CA LEU A 79 -6.51 16.08 -0.54
C LEU A 79 -5.92 16.63 -1.84
N ALA A 80 -5.08 15.85 -2.54
CA ALA A 80 -4.49 16.26 -3.82
C ALA A 80 -5.56 16.46 -4.91
N ILE A 81 -6.56 15.58 -4.99
CA ILE A 81 -7.69 15.72 -5.91
C ILE A 81 -8.49 16.98 -5.57
N ALA A 82 -8.83 17.19 -4.31
CA ALA A 82 -9.57 18.38 -3.86
C ALA A 82 -8.79 19.70 -4.09
N ALA A 83 -7.46 19.66 -3.99
CA ALA A 83 -6.62 20.81 -4.35
C ALA A 83 -6.67 21.08 -5.86
N ARG A 84 -6.53 20.05 -6.69
CA ARG A 84 -6.60 20.17 -8.15
C ARG A 84 -7.94 20.68 -8.63
N GLU A 85 -9.04 20.22 -8.05
CA GLU A 85 -10.38 20.70 -8.37
C GLU A 85 -10.57 22.18 -8.05
N ARG A 86 -9.88 22.71 -7.02
CA ARG A 86 -9.88 24.14 -6.69
C ARG A 86 -9.04 24.98 -7.65
N GLU A 87 -7.95 24.44 -8.19
CA GLU A 87 -7.10 25.13 -9.17
C GLU A 87 -7.74 25.23 -10.56
N VAL A 88 -8.56 24.24 -10.91
CA VAL A 88 -9.21 24.15 -12.23
C VAL A 88 -10.51 24.97 -12.30
N ARG A 89 -11.00 25.47 -11.16
CA ARG A 89 -12.24 26.24 -11.03
C ARG A 89 -11.97 27.75 -11.01
#